data_AF-A0AAW1L6M9-F1
#
_entry.id   AF-A0AAW1L6M9-F1
#
_cell.length_a   1.000
_cell.length_b   1.000
_cell.length_c   1.000
_cell.angle_alpha   90.00
_cell.angle_beta   90.00
_cell.angle_gamma   90.00
#
_symmetry.space_group_name_H-M   'P 1'
#
loop_
_entity.id
_entity.type
_entity.pdbx_description
1 polymer ?
#
loop_
_entity_poly.entity_id
_entity_poly.type
_entity_poly.pdbx_seq_one_letter_code
_entity_poly.pdbx_strand_id
1 'polypeptide(L)'
;MGMKKRRVPFRNSVFLTAKNALKKHRITDLKEGAKLALVAARAAVKNVGGRRNVRRPRIIPLPKSGGFLPFLIPLFAGLSALGGLAGGAAGIAQAVNKAKSAQKELDETQRHNKTMEAIALGKKGDGLYLKPYRKGMGLFFEKQKNF
;
A
#
# COMPACT_ATOMS: atom_id res chain seq x y z
N MET A 1 15.74 47.97 -51.48
CA MET A 1 14.86 47.03 -52.22
C MET A 1 15.04 45.62 -51.64
N GLY A 2 14.16 45.18 -50.74
CA GLY A 2 14.33 43.89 -50.05
C GLY A 2 13.94 42.71 -50.94
N MET A 3 14.87 41.78 -51.19
CA MET A 3 14.58 40.59 -52.00
C MET A 3 13.52 39.73 -51.30
N LYS A 4 12.35 39.58 -51.93
CA LYS A 4 11.31 38.64 -51.48
C LYS A 4 11.91 37.23 -51.49
N LYS A 5 12.06 36.60 -50.32
CA LYS A 5 12.49 35.20 -50.21
C LYS A 5 11.52 34.32 -51.01
N ARG A 6 12.01 33.67 -52.06
CA ARG A 6 11.23 32.72 -52.86
C ARG A 6 10.74 31.61 -51.93
N ARG A 7 9.42 31.36 -51.91
CA ARG A 7 8.84 30.24 -51.16
C ARG A 7 9.28 28.94 -51.84
N VAL A 8 10.27 28.27 -51.27
CA VAL A 8 10.69 26.94 -51.71
C VAL A 8 9.67 25.90 -51.23
N PRO A 9 9.38 24.86 -52.03
CA PRO A 9 8.47 23.79 -51.59
C PRO A 9 9.05 23.07 -50.37
N PHE A 10 8.18 22.54 -49.51
CA PHE A 10 8.53 21.94 -48.22
C PHE A 10 9.63 20.86 -48.33
N ARG A 11 9.55 20.00 -49.34
CA ARG A 11 10.57 18.98 -49.59
C ARG A 11 11.95 19.60 -49.85
N ASN A 12 11.98 20.68 -50.62
CA ASN A 12 13.22 21.38 -50.95
C ASN A 12 13.77 22.16 -49.75
N SER A 13 12.92 22.70 -48.87
CA SER A 13 13.41 23.38 -47.66
C SER A 13 14.11 22.40 -46.71
N VAL A 14 13.50 21.23 -46.45
CA VAL A 14 14.09 20.17 -45.62
C VAL A 14 15.41 19.68 -46.21
N PHE A 15 15.44 19.44 -47.52
CA PHE A 15 16.65 19.01 -48.22
C PHE A 15 17.77 20.05 -48.14
N LEU A 16 17.47 21.34 -48.38
CA LEU A 16 18.45 22.42 -48.32
C LEU A 16 19.01 22.59 -46.91
N THR A 17 18.19 22.47 -45.86
CA THR A 17 18.66 22.51 -44.47
C THR A 17 19.59 21.35 -44.13
N ALA A 18 19.28 20.13 -44.57
CA ALA A 18 20.13 18.97 -44.35
C ALA A 18 21.47 19.11 -45.11
N LYS A 19 21.42 19.54 -46.38
CA LYS A 19 22.61 19.81 -47.20
C LYS A 19 23.53 20.86 -46.57
N ASN A 20 22.96 21.93 -46.03
CA ASN A 20 23.73 22.99 -45.39
C ASN A 20 24.35 22.53 -44.05
N ALA A 21 23.65 21.68 -43.29
CA ALA A 21 24.21 21.07 -42.08
C ALA A 21 25.41 20.17 -42.40
N LEU A 22 25.31 19.36 -43.45
CA LEU A 22 26.40 18.49 -43.91
C LEU A 22 27.60 19.29 -44.44
N LYS A 23 27.38 20.42 -45.11
CA LYS A 23 28.46 21.30 -45.57
C LYS A 23 29.20 22.01 -44.43
N LYS A 24 28.55 22.20 -43.28
CA LYS A 24 29.11 22.94 -42.14
C LYS A 24 30.00 22.06 -41.25
N HIS A 25 29.78 20.74 -41.25
CA HIS A 25 30.55 19.78 -40.48
C HIS A 25 31.54 19.02 -41.36
N ARG A 26 32.78 18.82 -40.88
CA ARG A 26 33.70 17.85 -41.49
C ARG A 26 33.23 16.46 -41.11
N ILE A 27 32.76 15.70 -42.09
CA ILE A 27 32.24 14.35 -41.89
C ILE A 27 33.38 13.39 -42.26
N THR A 28 33.85 12.63 -41.28
CA THR A 28 34.85 11.57 -41.47
C THR A 28 34.18 10.24 -41.77
N ASP A 29 33.03 9.97 -41.11
CA ASP A 29 32.29 8.72 -41.24
C ASP A 29 30.90 8.89 -41.85
N LEU A 30 30.55 7.98 -42.76
CA LEU A 30 29.23 7.93 -43.41
C LEU A 30 28.07 7.83 -42.42
N LYS A 31 28.27 7.09 -41.31
CA LYS A 31 27.25 6.92 -40.26
C LYS A 31 26.99 8.24 -39.52
N GLU A 32 28.00 9.05 -39.31
CA GLU A 32 27.87 10.35 -38.64
C GLU A 32 27.19 11.36 -39.54
N GLY A 33 27.54 11.39 -40.83
CA GLY A 33 26.87 12.20 -41.83
C GLY A 33 25.38 11.87 -41.94
N ALA A 34 25.02 10.58 -41.99
CA ALA A 34 23.63 10.15 -42.03
C ALA A 34 22.84 10.57 -40.77
N LYS A 35 23.43 10.43 -39.58
CA LYS A 35 22.81 10.88 -38.32
C LYS A 35 22.61 12.39 -38.31
N LEU A 36 23.62 13.17 -38.72
CA LEU A 36 23.56 14.62 -38.77
C LEU A 36 22.48 15.12 -39.75
N ALA A 37 22.43 14.53 -40.95
CA ALA A 37 21.40 14.84 -41.95
C ALA A 37 20.00 14.57 -41.41
N LEU A 38 19.81 13.45 -40.71
CA LEU A 38 18.54 13.04 -40.14
C LEU A 38 18.09 14.00 -39.02
N VAL A 39 18.99 14.44 -38.14
CA VAL A 39 18.71 15.44 -37.09
C VAL A 39 18.31 16.78 -37.71
N ALA A 40 19.07 17.25 -38.71
CA ALA A 40 18.78 18.51 -39.40
C ALA A 40 17.43 18.46 -40.14
N ALA A 41 17.12 17.34 -40.80
CA ALA A 41 15.84 17.13 -41.45
C ALA A 41 14.68 17.12 -40.43
N ARG A 42 14.83 16.43 -39.30
CA ARG A 42 13.82 16.42 -38.23
C ARG A 42 13.60 17.80 -37.63
N ALA A 43 14.65 18.59 -37.44
CA ALA A 43 14.54 19.98 -36.96
C ALA A 43 13.78 20.86 -37.97
N ALA A 44 14.06 20.72 -39.27
CA ALA A 44 13.35 21.45 -40.32
C ALA A 44 11.86 21.08 -40.36
N VAL A 45 11.52 19.79 -40.26
CA VAL A 45 10.13 19.32 -40.20
C VAL A 45 9.42 19.84 -38.94
N LYS A 46 10.11 19.88 -37.79
CA LYS A 46 9.58 20.41 -36.52
C LYS A 46 9.30 21.91 -36.56
N ASN A 47 10.11 22.67 -37.31
CA ASN A 47 9.98 24.12 -37.48
C ASN A 47 8.87 24.51 -38.47
N VAL A 48 8.59 23.67 -39.47
CA VAL A 48 7.47 23.90 -40.41
C VAL A 48 6.11 23.63 -39.75
N GLY A 49 6.08 22.97 -38.59
CA GLY A 49 4.95 23.07 -37.68
C GLY A 49 3.67 22.43 -38.20
N GLY A 50 3.65 21.11 -38.30
CA GLY A 50 2.38 20.39 -38.21
C GLY A 50 1.70 20.66 -36.86
N ARG A 51 0.36 20.62 -36.80
CA ARG A 51 -0.40 20.74 -35.54
C ARG A 51 0.15 19.71 -34.54
N ARG A 52 0.96 20.15 -33.57
CA ARG A 52 1.52 19.29 -32.50
C ARG A 52 0.43 18.67 -31.62
N ASN A 53 -0.77 19.26 -31.66
CA ASN A 53 -1.93 18.78 -30.94
C ASN A 53 -3.14 18.79 -31.88
N VAL A 54 -3.32 17.70 -32.62
CA VAL A 54 -4.57 17.48 -33.36
C VAL A 54 -5.60 17.05 -32.34
N ARG A 55 -6.43 17.99 -31.89
CA ARG A 55 -7.55 17.70 -30.98
C ARG A 55 -8.55 16.83 -31.73
N ARG A 56 -8.38 15.50 -31.65
CA ARG A 56 -9.36 14.55 -32.17
C ARG A 56 -10.65 14.74 -31.35
N PRO A 57 -11.82 14.97 -31.98
CA PRO A 57 -13.07 14.96 -31.24
C PRO A 57 -13.24 13.57 -30.62
N ARG A 58 -13.49 13.53 -29.31
CA ARG A 58 -13.67 12.29 -28.58
C ARG A 58 -15.07 11.78 -28.91
N ILE A 59 -15.18 10.62 -29.56
CA ILE A 59 -16.46 10.02 -29.97
C ILE A 59 -17.25 9.53 -28.74
N ILE A 60 -16.56 9.26 -27.63
CA ILE A 60 -17.15 8.79 -26.37
C ILE A 60 -16.68 9.70 -25.21
N PRO A 61 -17.60 10.30 -24.42
CA PRO A 61 -17.24 11.10 -23.27
C PRO A 61 -16.81 10.19 -22.10
N LEU A 62 -15.52 9.86 -22.04
CA LEU A 62 -14.95 9.31 -20.81
C LEU A 62 -14.90 10.42 -19.74
N PRO A 63 -15.40 10.15 -18.51
CA PRO A 63 -15.26 11.07 -17.40
C PRO A 63 -13.77 11.32 -17.15
N LYS A 64 -13.40 12.57 -16.89
CA LYS A 64 -12.01 12.95 -16.61
C LYS A 64 -11.62 12.50 -15.20
N SER A 65 -11.46 11.21 -14.96
CA SER A 65 -10.74 10.69 -13.79
C SER A 65 -9.23 10.76 -14.07
N GLY A 66 -8.76 11.97 -14.38
CA GLY A 66 -7.34 12.31 -14.51
C GLY A 66 -6.84 12.79 -13.16
N GLY A 67 -6.60 11.85 -12.25
CA GLY A 67 -6.02 12.09 -10.94
C GLY A 67 -5.32 10.83 -10.47
N PHE A 68 -4.39 10.97 -9.54
CA PHE A 68 -3.64 9.85 -8.94
C PHE A 68 -4.56 8.85 -8.21
N LEU A 69 -5.82 9.21 -7.94
CA LEU A 69 -6.83 8.42 -7.20
C LEU A 69 -7.06 6.98 -7.70
N PRO A 70 -7.34 6.71 -8.99
CA PRO A 70 -7.45 5.36 -9.52
C PRO A 70 -6.18 4.51 -9.37
N PHE A 71 -5.00 5.11 -9.19
CA PHE A 71 -3.75 4.41 -8.90
C PHE A 71 -3.52 4.26 -7.39
N LEU A 72 -4.01 5.22 -6.61
CA LEU A 72 -3.89 5.28 -5.16
C LEU A 72 -4.68 4.19 -4.46
N ILE A 73 -5.92 3.94 -4.91
CA ILE A 73 -6.82 2.96 -4.28
C ILE A 73 -6.23 1.55 -4.36
N PRO A 74 -5.77 1.06 -5.55
CA PRO A 74 -5.09 -0.23 -5.63
C PRO A 74 -3.74 -0.27 -4.91
N LEU A 75 -2.99 0.84 -4.90
CA LEU A 75 -1.68 0.90 -4.26
C LEU A 75 -1.78 0.84 -2.74
N PHE A 76 -2.69 1.61 -2.12
CA PHE A 76 -2.91 1.55 -0.67
C PHE A 76 -3.56 0.23 -0.27
N ALA A 77 -4.52 -0.29 -1.05
CA ALA A 77 -5.07 -1.62 -0.79
C ALA A 77 -3.96 -2.70 -0.83
N GLY A 78 -3.08 -2.64 -1.84
CA GLY A 78 -1.95 -3.55 -1.98
C GLY A 78 -0.89 -3.39 -0.88
N LEU A 79 -0.51 -2.16 -0.53
CA LEU A 79 0.48 -1.89 0.53
C LEU A 79 -0.07 -2.23 1.92
N SER A 80 -1.34 -1.99 2.21
CA SER A 80 -1.96 -2.36 3.48
C SER A 80 -2.03 -3.88 3.63
N ALA A 81 -2.42 -4.59 2.56
CA ALA A 81 -2.38 -6.05 2.53
C ALA A 81 -0.94 -6.58 2.69
N LEU A 82 0.02 -5.98 1.99
CA LEU A 82 1.44 -6.34 2.11
C LEU A 82 2.01 -5.98 3.48
N GLY A 83 1.59 -4.90 4.13
CA GLY A 83 2.02 -4.53 5.49
C GLY A 83 1.50 -5.52 6.54
N GLY A 84 0.26 -5.99 6.37
CA GLY A 84 -0.27 -7.10 7.18
C GLY A 84 0.46 -8.43 6.93
N LEU A 85 0.88 -8.68 5.68
CA LEU A 85 1.64 -9.87 5.28
C LEU A 85 3.15 -9.80 5.59
N ALA A 86 3.74 -8.61 5.64
CA ALA A 86 5.14 -8.37 5.99
C ALA A 86 5.40 -8.58 7.49
N GLY A 87 4.34 -8.55 8.30
CA GLY A 87 4.29 -9.18 9.62
C GLY A 87 4.17 -10.71 9.59
N GLY A 88 4.35 -11.35 8.43
CA GLY A 88 4.27 -12.79 8.22
C GLY A 88 5.24 -13.57 9.11
N ALA A 89 4.87 -14.81 9.42
CA ALA A 89 5.50 -15.75 10.37
C ALA A 89 5.72 -15.21 11.79
N ALA A 90 6.42 -14.09 11.98
CA ALA A 90 6.68 -13.46 13.27
C ALA A 90 5.40 -12.96 13.95
N GLY A 91 4.49 -12.30 13.20
CA GLY A 91 3.19 -11.87 13.73
C GLY A 91 2.28 -13.04 14.06
N ILE A 92 2.31 -14.10 13.25
CA ILE A 92 1.57 -15.35 13.51
C ILE A 92 2.14 -16.06 14.75
N ALA A 93 3.46 -16.18 14.88
CA ALA A 93 4.11 -16.77 16.04
C ALA A 93 3.85 -15.98 17.32
N GLN A 94 3.86 -14.65 17.25
CA GLN A 94 3.52 -13.80 18.39
C GLN A 94 2.06 -13.94 18.79
N ALA A 95 1.13 -14.02 17.82
CA ALA A 95 -0.28 -14.25 18.09
C ALA A 95 -0.53 -15.64 18.73
N VAL A 96 0.13 -16.68 18.23
CA VAL A 96 0.04 -18.04 18.79
C VAL A 96 0.61 -18.10 20.21
N ASN A 97 1.75 -17.45 20.47
CA ASN A 97 2.33 -17.41 21.80
C ASN A 97 1.46 -16.65 22.79
N LYS A 98 0.87 -15.51 22.39
CA LYS A 98 -0.09 -14.76 23.21
C LYS A 98 -1.36 -15.55 23.50
N ALA A 99 -1.88 -16.29 22.52
CA ALA A 99 -3.05 -17.15 22.73
C ALA A 99 -2.74 -18.27 23.73
N LYS A 100 -1.59 -18.93 23.59
CA LYS A 100 -1.15 -19.98 24.54
C LYS A 100 -0.94 -19.45 25.95
N SER A 101 -0.37 -18.26 26.12
CA SER A 101 -0.17 -17.67 27.45
C SER A 101 -1.51 -17.29 28.10
N ALA A 102 -2.41 -16.67 27.34
CA ALA A 102 -3.75 -16.32 27.83
C ALA A 102 -4.54 -17.57 28.23
N GLN A 103 -4.43 -18.66 27.47
CA GLN A 103 -5.12 -19.90 27.79
C GLN A 103 -4.59 -20.55 29.07
N LYS A 104 -3.27 -20.51 29.31
CA LYS A 104 -2.68 -20.95 30.58
C LYS A 104 -3.16 -20.11 31.76
N GLU A 105 -3.23 -18.79 31.59
CA GLU A 105 -3.70 -17.88 32.63
C GLU A 105 -5.17 -18.14 32.97
N LEU A 106 -6.01 -18.42 31.97
CA LEU A 106 -7.41 -18.82 32.18
C LEU A 106 -7.51 -20.16 32.92
N ASP A 107 -6.70 -21.15 32.55
CA ASP A 107 -6.67 -22.45 33.24
C ASP A 107 -6.19 -22.32 34.69
N GLU A 108 -5.18 -21.49 34.95
CA GLU A 108 -4.70 -21.17 36.29
C GLU A 108 -5.76 -20.42 37.10
N THR A 109 -6.43 -19.44 36.49
CA THR A 109 -7.53 -18.70 37.11
C THR A 109 -8.69 -19.64 37.45
N GLN A 110 -9.03 -20.59 36.56
CA GLN A 110 -10.05 -21.60 36.83
C GLN A 110 -9.65 -22.54 37.97
N ARG A 111 -8.38 -22.98 38.02
CA ARG A 111 -7.87 -23.80 39.13
C ARG A 111 -7.91 -23.04 40.45
N HIS A 112 -7.45 -21.79 40.44
CA HIS A 112 -7.49 -20.90 41.59
C HIS A 112 -8.93 -20.66 42.07
N ASN A 113 -9.86 -20.37 41.15
CA ASN A 113 -11.27 -20.19 41.50
C ASN A 113 -11.87 -21.46 42.06
N LYS A 114 -11.57 -22.65 41.50
CA LYS A 114 -12.01 -23.93 42.08
C LYS A 114 -11.44 -24.18 43.48
N THR A 115 -10.20 -23.78 43.75
CA THR A 115 -9.64 -23.89 45.11
C THR A 115 -10.30 -22.91 46.07
N MET A 116 -10.57 -21.68 45.63
CA MET A 116 -11.28 -20.68 46.43
C MET A 116 -12.72 -21.09 46.67
N GLU A 117 -13.40 -21.65 45.69
CA GLU A 117 -14.73 -22.23 45.84
C GLU A 117 -14.70 -23.44 46.77
N ALA A 118 -13.70 -24.32 46.70
CA ALA A 118 -13.56 -25.45 47.62
C ALA A 118 -13.23 -25.02 49.07
N ILE A 119 -12.49 -23.93 49.25
CA ILE A 119 -12.23 -23.33 50.55
C ILE A 119 -13.47 -22.60 51.07
N ALA A 120 -14.16 -21.83 50.22
CA ALA A 120 -15.34 -21.04 50.55
C ALA A 120 -16.58 -21.89 50.80
N LEU A 121 -16.77 -22.97 50.05
CA LEU A 121 -17.79 -23.99 50.30
C LEU A 121 -17.45 -24.85 51.52
N GLY A 122 -16.24 -24.70 52.06
CA GLY A 122 -15.63 -25.67 52.95
C GLY A 122 -15.52 -27.02 52.26
N LYS A 123 -14.75 -27.92 52.85
CA LYS A 123 -14.99 -29.34 52.61
C LYS A 123 -16.49 -29.58 52.70
N LYS A 124 -17.07 -30.39 51.79
CA LYS A 124 -18.35 -31.07 51.97
C LYS A 124 -18.66 -31.23 53.49
N GLY A 125 -19.43 -30.29 54.06
CA GLY A 125 -19.87 -30.35 55.46
C GLY A 125 -19.26 -29.42 56.51
N ASP A 126 -18.17 -28.69 56.28
CA ASP A 126 -17.59 -27.82 57.33
C ASP A 126 -17.84 -26.34 57.02
N GLY A 127 -18.95 -25.82 57.52
CA GLY A 127 -19.19 -24.38 57.58
C GLY A 127 -18.10 -23.64 58.36
N LEU A 128 -18.10 -22.30 58.31
CA LEU A 128 -17.16 -21.43 59.02
C LEU A 128 -17.13 -21.74 60.53
N TYR A 129 -16.25 -22.65 60.95
CA TYR A 129 -16.11 -23.03 62.36
C TYR A 129 -15.23 -22.02 63.08
N LEU A 130 -15.86 -20.97 63.59
CA LEU A 130 -15.21 -20.03 64.49
C LEU A 130 -15.12 -20.69 65.87
N LYS A 131 -13.89 -20.92 66.36
CA LYS A 131 -13.64 -21.39 67.72
C LYS A 131 -14.32 -20.40 68.69
N PRO A 132 -15.30 -20.82 69.51
CA PRO A 132 -15.99 -19.92 70.42
C PRO A 132 -14.98 -19.33 71.40
N TYR A 133 -14.90 -17.99 71.45
CA TYR A 133 -14.12 -17.30 72.45
C TYR A 133 -14.95 -17.22 73.73
N ARG A 134 -14.55 -18.04 74.74
CA ARG A 134 -15.24 -18.31 76.02
C ARG A 134 -16.44 -19.27 75.92
N LYS A 135 -16.93 -19.74 77.07
CA LYS A 135 -18.03 -20.71 77.19
C LYS A 135 -19.34 -20.12 76.64
N GLY A 136 -19.64 -20.39 75.37
CA GLY A 136 -20.88 -20.01 74.70
C GLY A 136 -21.11 -20.85 73.43
N MET A 137 -22.38 -21.02 73.05
CA MET A 137 -22.79 -21.78 71.85
C MET A 137 -22.32 -21.04 70.59
N GLY A 138 -21.58 -21.72 69.72
CA GLY A 138 -21.07 -21.17 68.46
C GLY A 138 -22.19 -20.92 67.44
N LEU A 139 -21.95 -19.99 66.51
CA LEU A 139 -22.84 -19.71 65.39
C LEU A 139 -22.74 -20.86 64.36
N PHE A 140 -23.84 -21.59 64.19
CA PHE A 140 -23.99 -22.57 63.11
C PHE A 140 -24.99 -22.04 62.09
N PHE A 141 -24.61 -22.00 60.81
CA PHE A 141 -25.53 -21.70 59.74
C PHE A 141 -26.26 -22.97 59.32
N GLU A 142 -27.59 -22.91 59.32
CA GLU A 142 -28.43 -24.01 58.86
C GLU A 142 -28.37 -24.12 57.32
N LYS A 143 -28.28 -25.36 56.83
CA LYS A 143 -28.13 -25.64 55.40
C LYS A 143 -29.47 -25.45 54.68
N GLN A 144 -29.54 -24.55 53.71
CA GLN A 144 -30.72 -24.44 52.85
C GLN A 144 -30.91 -25.71 52.00
N LYS A 145 -32.15 -26.23 51.99
CA LYS A 145 -32.57 -27.31 51.09
C LYS A 145 -32.91 -26.69 49.73
N ASN A 146 -32.16 -27.06 48.71
CA ASN A 146 -32.44 -26.65 47.33
C ASN A 146 -33.57 -27.52 46.76
N PHE A 147 -34.56 -26.87 46.13
CA PHE A 147 -35.60 -27.49 45.30
C PHE A 147 -35.06 -27.81 43.90
#